data_AF-A0A957H805-F1
#
_entry.id   AF-A0A957H805-F1
#
_cell.length_a   1.000
_cell.length_b   1.000
_cell.length_c   1.000
_cell.angle_alpha   90.00
_cell.angle_beta   90.00
_cell.angle_gamma   90.00
#
_symmetry.space_group_name_H-M   'P 1'
#
loop_
_entity.id
_entity.type
_entity.pdbx_description
1 polymer ?
#
loop_
_entity_poly.entity_id
_entity_poly.type
_entity_poly.pdbx_seq_one_letter_code
_entity_poly.pdbx_strand_id
1 'polypeptide(L)'
;MRVVITGGGGFVGQRLARALLALGGIPGAPRLTSLLLTDLQPPTQLDLSDGRVDFLSGDLTDPELLEQLFATPADIIFHLGAIPSGGSEKAFDRGLAVNLDGPRALLEAARRQGNAPRFVYTSTTAVFGGALPDVVPDEWPPTPQSSYGTAKAM
;
A
#
# COMPACT_ATOMS: atom_id res chain seq x y z
N MET A 1 -13.81 -6.91 10.99
CA MET A 1 -13.05 -6.91 9.72
C MET A 1 -11.59 -6.67 10.01
N ARG A 2 -10.71 -7.34 9.26
CA ARG A 2 -9.27 -7.20 9.31
C ARG A 2 -8.77 -6.35 8.15
N VAL A 3 -8.05 -5.28 8.48
CA VAL A 3 -7.45 -4.35 7.52
C VAL A 3 -5.94 -4.51 7.55
N VAL A 4 -5.32 -4.60 6.37
CA VAL A 4 -3.86 -4.58 6.21
C VAL A 4 -3.46 -3.27 5.53
N ILE A 5 -2.43 -2.60 6.06
CA ILE A 5 -1.85 -1.37 5.49
C ILE A 5 -0.37 -1.61 5.24
N THR A 6 0.03 -1.61 3.97
CA THR A 6 1.47 -1.55 3.60
C THR A 6 1.91 -0.10 3.46
N GLY A 7 3.16 0.22 3.77
CA GLY A 7 3.59 1.61 3.91
C GLY A 7 2.99 2.27 5.16
N GLY A 8 2.70 1.45 6.19
CA GLY A 8 2.00 1.86 7.40
C GLY A 8 2.81 2.76 8.33
N GLY A 9 4.14 2.69 8.26
CA GLY A 9 5.06 3.58 8.97
C GLY A 9 5.20 4.95 8.29
N GLY A 10 4.84 5.04 7.01
CA GLY A 10 4.85 6.27 6.24
C GLY A 10 3.78 7.30 6.65
N PHE A 11 3.95 8.51 6.12
CA PHE A 11 3.11 9.68 6.43
C PHE A 11 1.60 9.45 6.25
N VAL A 12 1.20 8.89 5.10
CA VAL A 12 -0.22 8.63 4.79
C VAL A 12 -0.72 7.39 5.52
N GLY A 13 0.10 6.33 5.62
CA GLY A 13 -0.27 5.07 6.27
C GLY A 13 -0.70 5.25 7.72
N GLN A 14 0.11 5.94 8.53
CA GLN A 14 -0.24 6.18 9.93
C GLN A 14 -1.46 7.11 10.10
N ARG A 15 -1.68 8.06 9.17
CA ARG A 15 -2.88 8.91 9.16
C ARG A 15 -4.14 8.12 8.85
N LEU A 16 -4.08 7.24 7.86
CA LEU A 16 -5.16 6.32 7.52
C LEU A 16 -5.49 5.40 8.70
N ALA A 17 -4.46 4.82 9.32
CA ALA A 17 -4.62 3.96 10.51
C ALA A 17 -5.35 4.69 11.65
N ARG A 18 -4.91 5.90 12.01
CA ARG A 18 -5.58 6.72 13.04
C ARG A 18 -7.04 6.99 12.69
N ALA A 19 -7.33 7.33 11.43
CA ALA A 19 -8.70 7.61 10.99
C ALA A 19 -9.59 6.37 11.10
N LEU A 20 -9.11 5.20 10.66
CA LEU A 20 -9.83 3.94 10.77
C LEU A 20 -10.10 3.55 12.22
N LEU A 21 -9.13 3.73 13.12
CA LEU A 21 -9.28 3.45 14.55
C LEU A 21 -10.31 4.36 15.21
N ALA A 22 -10.26 5.67 14.92
CA ALA A 22 -11.17 6.67 15.46
C ALA A 22 -12.62 6.45 15.00
N LEU A 23 -12.82 6.02 13.75
CA LEU A 23 -14.13 5.67 13.20
C LEU A 23 -14.61 4.26 13.61
N GLY A 24 -13.72 3.43 14.18
CA GLY A 24 -14.00 2.03 14.46
C GLY A 24 -14.13 1.16 13.20
N GLY A 25 -13.61 1.62 12.06
CA GLY A 25 -13.69 0.97 10.75
C GLY A 25 -14.05 1.93 9.62
N ILE A 26 -14.58 1.36 8.54
CA ILE A 26 -15.08 2.12 7.39
C ILE A 26 -16.60 2.28 7.55
N PRO A 27 -17.16 3.49 7.39
CA PRO A 27 -18.60 3.69 7.46
C PRO A 27 -19.36 2.75 6.49
N GLY A 28 -20.36 2.05 7.01
CA GLY A 28 -21.14 1.08 6.24
C GLY A 28 -20.48 -0.30 6.06
N ALA A 29 -19.27 -0.52 6.57
CA ALA A 29 -18.63 -1.83 6.62
C ALA A 29 -18.71 -2.45 8.02
N PRO A 30 -18.42 -3.77 8.18
CA PRO A 30 -18.27 -4.37 9.50
C PRO A 30 -17.21 -3.66 10.35
N ARG A 31 -17.38 -3.67 11.68
CA ARG A 31 -16.44 -3.03 12.61
C ARG A 31 -15.02 -3.51 12.43
N LEU A 32 -14.05 -2.61 12.57
CA LEU A 32 -12.63 -2.93 12.60
C LEU A 32 -12.32 -3.76 13.85
N THR A 33 -11.79 -4.96 13.64
CA THR A 33 -11.40 -5.89 14.71
C THR A 33 -9.90 -6.14 14.74
N SER A 34 -9.21 -5.94 13.62
CA SER A 34 -7.75 -6.07 13.51
C SER A 34 -7.24 -5.10 12.43
N LEU A 35 -6.15 -4.41 12.74
CA LEU A 35 -5.45 -3.47 11.88
C LEU A 35 -3.97 -3.83 11.90
N LEU A 36 -3.50 -4.46 10.83
CA LEU A 36 -2.09 -4.81 10.66
C LEU A 36 -1.39 -3.78 9.77
N LEU A 37 -0.38 -3.12 10.30
CA LEU A 37 0.49 -2.22 9.55
C LEU A 37 1.81 -2.92 9.22
N THR A 38 2.35 -2.67 8.03
CA THR A 38 3.70 -3.11 7.67
C THR A 38 4.46 -2.02 6.93
N ASP A 39 5.74 -1.92 7.26
CA ASP A 39 6.71 -1.02 6.66
C ASP A 39 8.12 -1.44 7.11
N LEU A 40 9.16 -0.78 6.59
CA LEU A 40 10.54 -0.99 7.05
C LEU A 40 10.77 -0.45 8.46
N GLN A 41 9.96 0.53 8.90
CA GLN A 41 10.06 1.19 10.20
C GLN A 41 8.67 1.37 10.80
N PRO A 42 8.52 1.25 12.13
CA PRO A 42 7.23 1.42 12.79
C PRO A 42 6.69 2.85 12.66
N PRO A 43 5.35 3.03 12.66
CA PRO A 43 4.76 4.35 12.69
C PRO A 43 5.15 5.08 13.98
N THR A 44 5.58 6.33 13.86
CA THR A 44 6.01 7.15 15.02
C THR A 44 4.87 7.95 15.63
N GLN A 45 3.74 8.07 14.93
CA GLN A 45 2.59 8.85 15.35
C GLN A 45 1.32 8.01 15.49
N LEU A 46 1.45 6.71 15.70
CA LEU A 46 0.33 5.79 15.93
C LEU A 46 0.53 5.13 17.30
N ASP A 47 -0.54 5.08 18.10
CA ASP A 47 -0.52 4.33 19.34
C ASP A 47 -0.65 2.84 19.04
N LEU A 48 0.44 2.10 19.24
CA LEU A 48 0.49 0.64 19.03
C LEU A 48 -0.02 -0.14 20.25
N SER A 49 -0.44 0.52 21.34
CA SER A 49 -1.00 -0.15 22.51
C SER A 49 -2.50 -0.47 22.38
N ASP A 50 -3.18 0.05 21.35
CA ASP A 50 -4.54 -0.35 21.02
C ASP A 50 -4.55 -1.83 20.62
N GLY A 51 -5.29 -2.66 21.34
CA GLY A 51 -5.32 -4.11 21.13
C GLY A 51 -5.85 -4.57 19.76
N ARG A 52 -6.31 -3.66 18.91
CA ARG A 52 -6.66 -3.94 17.50
C ARG A 52 -5.46 -3.78 16.56
N VAL A 53 -4.37 -3.16 17.00
CA VAL A 53 -3.26 -2.72 16.15
C VAL A 53 -2.07 -3.64 16.32
N ASP A 54 -1.58 -4.16 15.20
CA ASP A 54 -0.32 -4.88 15.11
C ASP A 54 0.60 -4.18 14.10
N PHE A 55 1.90 -4.25 14.33
CA PHE A 55 2.91 -3.79 13.39
C PHE A 55 3.88 -4.92 13.04
N LEU A 56 4.09 -5.12 11.74
CA LEU A 56 5.04 -6.08 11.22
C LEU A 56 6.11 -5.36 10.40
N SER A 57 7.32 -5.30 10.94
CA SER A 57 8.48 -4.72 10.26
C SER A 57 8.95 -5.65 9.16
N GLY A 58 9.12 -5.15 7.94
CA GLY A 58 9.68 -5.95 6.86
C GLY A 58 9.64 -5.27 5.50
N ASP A 59 10.31 -5.92 4.55
CA ASP A 59 10.39 -5.51 3.16
C ASP A 59 9.31 -6.19 2.33
N LEU A 60 8.54 -5.43 1.55
CA LEU A 60 7.48 -5.98 0.69
C LEU A 60 7.99 -6.92 -0.40
N THR A 61 9.29 -6.89 -0.70
CA THR A 61 9.90 -7.84 -1.63
C THR A 61 10.25 -9.18 -0.99
N ASP A 62 10.10 -9.31 0.33
CA ASP A 62 10.36 -10.54 1.07
C ASP A 62 9.13 -11.47 1.05
N PRO A 63 9.24 -12.69 0.50
CA PRO A 63 8.15 -13.67 0.52
C PRO A 63 7.69 -14.03 1.94
N GLU A 64 8.60 -14.10 2.92
CA GLU A 64 8.24 -14.45 4.30
C GLU A 64 7.33 -13.40 4.92
N LEU A 65 7.57 -12.12 4.60
CA LEU A 65 6.68 -11.04 5.03
C LEU A 65 5.26 -11.25 4.48
N LEU A 66 5.13 -11.59 3.19
CA LEU A 66 3.83 -11.82 2.56
C LEU A 66 3.08 -12.99 3.22
N GLU A 67 3.79 -14.09 3.53
CA GLU A 67 3.21 -15.21 4.26
C GLU A 67 2.67 -14.77 5.63
N GLN A 68 3.42 -13.95 6.37
CA GLN A 68 2.99 -13.44 7.67
C GLN A 68 1.80 -12.46 7.56
N LEU A 69 1.81 -11.56 6.57
CA LEU A 69 0.69 -10.63 6.32
C LEU A 69 -0.62 -11.37 6.09
N PHE A 70 -0.55 -12.52 5.42
CA PHE A 70 -1.71 -13.31 5.02
C PHE A 70 -1.86 -14.64 5.80
N ALA A 71 -1.18 -14.78 6.94
CA ALA A 71 -1.38 -15.90 7.87
C ALA A 71 -2.83 -15.98 8.37
N THR A 72 -3.46 -14.81 8.47
CA THR A 72 -4.91 -14.65 8.58
C THR A 72 -5.40 -13.99 7.29
N PRO A 73 -6.63 -14.27 6.80
CA PRO A 73 -7.19 -13.54 5.67
C PRO A 73 -7.38 -12.05 6.00
N ALA A 74 -7.21 -11.18 5.00
CA ALA A 74 -7.55 -9.76 5.09
C ALA A 74 -8.94 -9.54 4.46
N ASP A 75 -9.70 -8.56 4.95
CA ASP A 75 -10.93 -8.12 4.27
C ASP A 75 -10.64 -6.94 3.33
N ILE A 76 -9.70 -6.08 3.73
CA ILE A 76 -9.29 -4.88 2.99
C ILE A 76 -7.77 -4.71 3.09
N ILE A 77 -7.15 -4.40 1.96
CA ILE A 77 -5.71 -4.14 1.85
C ILE A 77 -5.54 -2.74 1.28
N PHE A 78 -4.90 -1.85 2.04
CA PHE A 78 -4.43 -0.56 1.55
C PHE A 78 -2.94 -0.67 1.23
N HIS A 79 -2.60 -0.54 -0.04
CA HIS A 79 -1.22 -0.61 -0.49
C HIS A 79 -0.65 0.79 -0.71
N LEU A 80 0.12 1.28 0.27
CA LEU A 80 0.82 2.57 0.22
C LEU A 80 2.34 2.44 0.20
N GLY A 81 2.88 1.22 0.37
CA GLY A 81 4.32 0.98 0.35
C GLY A 81 4.90 1.26 -1.05
N ALA A 82 5.93 2.09 -1.12
CA ALA A 82 6.60 2.43 -2.36
C ALA A 82 7.97 3.04 -2.10
N ILE A 83 8.86 2.95 -3.10
CA ILE A 83 10.04 3.82 -3.18
C ILE A 83 9.68 5.01 -4.07
N PRO A 84 9.77 6.26 -3.59
CA PRO A 84 9.38 7.44 -4.36
C PRO A 84 10.30 7.65 -5.58
N SER A 85 9.87 8.50 -6.51
CA SER A 85 10.56 8.77 -7.79
C SER A 85 12.07 8.94 -7.66
N GLY A 86 12.55 9.91 -6.88
CA GLY A 86 14.00 10.15 -6.74
C GLY A 86 14.79 8.97 -6.13
N GLY A 87 14.14 8.09 -5.36
CA GLY A 87 14.76 6.86 -4.86
C GLY A 87 14.81 5.78 -5.93
N SER A 88 13.74 5.64 -6.72
CA SER A 88 13.65 4.67 -7.82
C SER A 88 14.66 4.98 -8.92
N GLU A 89 14.83 6.26 -9.28
CA GLU A 89 15.81 6.65 -10.31
C GLU A 89 17.26 6.45 -9.86
N LYS A 90 17.54 6.54 -8.56
CA LYS A 90 18.89 6.29 -8.01
C LYS A 90 19.21 4.80 -7.90
N ALA A 91 18.18 3.95 -7.77
CA ALA A 91 18.32 2.52 -7.57
C ALA A 91 17.24 1.78 -8.36
N PHE A 92 17.42 1.75 -9.69
CA PHE A 92 16.42 1.27 -10.65
C PHE A 92 15.86 -0.12 -10.31
N ASP A 93 16.73 -1.12 -10.14
CA ASP A 93 16.31 -2.50 -9.86
C ASP A 93 15.52 -2.59 -8.55
N ARG A 94 15.94 -1.82 -7.54
CA ARG A 94 15.25 -1.77 -6.26
C ARG A 94 13.89 -1.07 -6.38
N GLY A 95 13.82 -0.01 -7.19
CA GLY A 95 12.57 0.68 -7.54
C GLY A 95 11.57 -0.25 -8.23
N LEU A 96 12.01 -1.04 -9.22
CA LEU A 96 11.16 -2.04 -9.88
C LEU A 96 10.72 -3.14 -8.91
N ALA A 97 11.64 -3.69 -8.12
CA ALA A 97 11.32 -4.75 -7.17
C ALA A 97 10.23 -4.31 -6.18
N VAL A 98 10.30 -3.10 -5.64
CA VAL A 98 9.30 -2.59 -4.69
C VAL A 98 8.02 -2.13 -5.38
N ASN A 99 8.12 -1.33 -6.45
CA ASN A 99 6.96 -0.62 -6.98
C ASN A 99 6.19 -1.40 -8.05
N LEU A 100 6.78 -2.44 -8.63
CA LEU A 100 6.14 -3.30 -9.65
C LEU A 100 5.98 -4.73 -9.14
N ASP A 101 7.09 -5.38 -8.76
CA ASP A 101 7.03 -6.77 -8.31
C ASP A 101 6.36 -6.93 -6.94
N GLY A 102 6.57 -5.99 -6.03
CA GLY A 102 5.93 -5.96 -4.70
C GLY A 102 4.39 -6.01 -4.78
N PRO A 103 3.72 -5.04 -5.44
CA PRO A 103 2.27 -5.07 -5.62
C PRO A 103 1.79 -6.34 -6.33
N ARG A 104 2.51 -6.82 -7.35
CA ARG A 104 2.18 -8.06 -8.06
C ARG A 104 2.19 -9.27 -7.11
N ALA A 105 3.24 -9.39 -6.28
CA ALA A 105 3.35 -10.46 -5.29
C ALA A 105 2.27 -10.35 -4.21
N LEU A 106 1.97 -9.13 -3.75
CA LEU A 106 0.92 -8.84 -2.77
C LEU A 106 -0.48 -9.22 -3.30
N LEU A 107 -0.78 -8.89 -4.56
CA LEU A 107 -2.02 -9.27 -5.24
C LEU A 107 -2.14 -10.79 -5.38
N GLU A 108 -1.07 -11.47 -5.75
CA GLU A 108 -1.07 -12.94 -5.87
C GLU A 108 -1.28 -13.61 -4.51
N ALA A 109 -0.62 -13.12 -3.45
CA ALA A 109 -0.83 -13.62 -2.09
C ALA A 109 -2.26 -13.37 -1.60
N ALA A 110 -2.82 -12.19 -1.86
CA ALA A 110 -4.22 -11.87 -1.56
C ALA A 110 -5.19 -12.76 -2.34
N ARG A 111 -4.93 -13.04 -3.63
CA ARG A 111 -5.75 -13.92 -4.47
C ARG A 111 -5.81 -15.35 -3.90
N ARG A 112 -4.69 -15.86 -3.36
CA ARG A 112 -4.59 -17.19 -2.75
C ARG A 112 -5.41 -17.37 -1.48
N GLN A 113 -5.83 -16.28 -0.82
CA GLN A 113 -6.70 -16.34 0.36
C GLN A 113 -8.13 -16.81 0.03
N GLY A 114 -8.56 -16.71 -1.23
CA GLY A 114 -9.86 -17.21 -1.69
C GLY A 114 -11.09 -16.40 -1.23
N ASN A 115 -10.91 -15.36 -0.40
CA ASN A 115 -11.99 -14.51 0.12
C ASN A 115 -12.15 -13.18 -0.63
N ALA A 116 -11.36 -12.95 -1.69
CA ALA A 116 -11.41 -11.77 -2.56
C ALA A 116 -11.42 -10.42 -1.78
N PRO A 117 -10.34 -10.09 -1.05
CA PRO A 117 -10.26 -8.85 -0.29
C PRO A 117 -10.39 -7.64 -1.20
N ARG A 118 -10.94 -6.55 -0.66
CA ARG A 118 -10.88 -5.26 -1.36
C ARG A 118 -9.47 -4.71 -1.32
N PHE A 119 -8.88 -4.55 -2.50
CA PHE A 119 -7.54 -3.99 -2.66
C PHE A 119 -7.62 -2.52 -3.08
N VAL A 120 -7.04 -1.64 -2.28
CA VAL A 120 -6.93 -0.20 -2.55
C VAL A 120 -5.48 0.12 -2.85
N TYR A 121 -5.18 0.34 -4.12
CA TYR A 121 -3.84 0.69 -4.61
C TYR A 121 -3.67 2.21 -4.66
N THR A 122 -2.61 2.74 -4.04
CA THR A 122 -2.28 4.16 -4.21
C THR A 122 -1.35 4.34 -5.41
N SER A 123 -1.94 4.73 -6.54
CA SER A 123 -1.20 5.25 -7.69
C SER A 123 -0.78 6.72 -7.47
N THR A 124 -0.41 7.43 -8.52
CA THR A 124 0.20 8.76 -8.44
C THR A 124 -0.05 9.54 -9.72
N THR A 125 0.00 10.87 -9.64
CA THR A 125 -0.03 11.73 -10.84
C THR A 125 1.22 11.55 -11.72
N ALA A 126 2.31 10.97 -11.19
CA ALA A 126 3.52 10.68 -11.97
C ALA A 126 3.33 9.62 -13.07
N VAL A 127 2.14 8.98 -13.15
CA VAL A 127 1.76 8.16 -14.31
C VAL A 127 1.50 8.99 -15.56
N PHE A 128 1.26 10.30 -15.40
CA PHE A 128 1.10 11.26 -16.49
C PHE A 128 2.39 12.07 -16.67
N GLY A 129 2.72 12.41 -17.92
CA GLY A 129 3.91 13.19 -18.23
C GLY A 129 3.91 13.77 -19.64
N GLY A 130 4.87 14.66 -19.89
CA GLY A 130 4.93 15.45 -21.13
C GLY A 130 4.08 16.72 -21.06
N ALA A 131 3.59 17.17 -22.21
CA ALA A 131 2.68 18.32 -22.30
C ALA A 131 1.27 17.89 -21.87
N LEU A 132 0.87 18.28 -20.66
CA LEU A 132 -0.43 17.97 -20.09
C LEU A 132 -1.39 19.17 -20.22
N PRO A 133 -2.70 18.93 -20.36
CA PRO A 133 -3.71 19.98 -20.21
C PRO A 133 -3.78 20.47 -18.76
N ASP A 134 -4.42 21.63 -18.53
CA ASP A 134 -4.64 22.18 -17.19
C ASP A 134 -5.43 21.22 -16.28
N VAL A 135 -6.35 20.46 -16.86
CA VAL A 135 -7.12 19.41 -16.20
C VAL A 135 -6.95 18.13 -17.00
N VAL A 136 -6.37 17.11 -16.36
CA VAL A 136 -6.21 15.77 -16.94
C VAL A 136 -7.53 15.01 -16.76
N PRO A 137 -8.24 14.64 -17.84
CA PRO A 137 -9.46 13.82 -17.74
C PRO A 137 -9.15 12.37 -17.38
N ASP A 138 -10.14 11.63 -16.88
CA ASP A 138 -9.98 10.24 -16.41
C ASP A 138 -9.53 9.29 -17.53
N GLU A 139 -9.91 9.56 -18.78
CA GLU A 139 -9.54 8.75 -19.95
C GLU A 139 -8.17 9.12 -20.55
N TRP A 140 -7.47 10.11 -19.99
CA TRP A 140 -6.16 10.53 -20.52
C TRP A 140 -5.15 9.38 -20.41
N PRO A 141 -4.38 9.09 -21.48
CA PRO A 141 -3.45 7.97 -21.44
C PRO A 141 -2.29 8.24 -20.47
N PRO A 142 -1.82 7.22 -19.72
CA PRO A 142 -0.61 7.35 -18.93
C PRO A 142 0.62 7.44 -19.85
N THR A 143 1.44 8.46 -19.62
CA THR A 143 2.68 8.75 -20.37
C THR A 143 3.83 9.10 -19.40
N PRO A 144 4.21 8.18 -18.51
CA PRO A 144 5.15 8.46 -17.43
C PRO A 144 6.54 8.81 -17.96
N GLN A 145 7.21 9.75 -17.29
CA GLN A 145 8.58 10.20 -17.62
C GLN A 145 9.63 9.71 -16.60
N SER A 146 9.31 8.68 -15.83
CA SER A 146 10.18 8.08 -14.81
C SER A 146 9.91 6.58 -14.67
N SER A 147 10.88 5.85 -14.13
CA SER A 147 10.72 4.43 -13.76
C SER A 147 9.63 4.26 -12.70
N TYR A 148 9.56 5.17 -11.72
CA TYR A 148 8.52 5.20 -10.69
C TYR A 148 7.12 5.40 -11.28
N GLY A 149 6.96 6.40 -12.15
CA GLY A 149 5.69 6.65 -12.84
C GLY A 149 5.25 5.46 -13.69
N THR A 150 6.21 4.81 -14.35
CA THR A 150 5.97 3.59 -15.14
C THR A 150 5.50 2.45 -14.27
N ALA A 151 6.18 2.16 -13.16
CA ALA A 151 5.80 1.11 -12.23
C ALA A 151 4.42 1.36 -11.60
N LYS A 152 4.07 2.63 -11.31
CA LYS A 152 2.76 2.99 -10.74
C LYS A 152 1.59 2.96 -11.74
N ALA A 153 1.87 2.92 -13.04
CA ALA A 153 0.88 2.81 -14.10
C ALA A 153 0.50 1.36 -14.44
N MET A 154 1.30 0.39 -13.98
CA MET A 154 1.10 -1.05 -14.15
C MET A 154 0.37 -1.64 -12.95
#